data_AF-A0A3N6B642-F1
#
_entry.id   AF-A0A3N6B642-F1
#
_cell.length_a   1.000
_cell.length_b   1.000
_cell.length_c   1.000
_cell.angle_alpha   90.00
_cell.angle_beta   90.00
_cell.angle_gamma   90.00
#
_symmetry.space_group_name_H-M   'P 1'
#
loop_
_entity.id
_entity.type
_entity.pdbx_description
1 polymer ?
#
loop_
_entity_poly.entity_id
_entity_poly.type
_entity_poly.pdbx_seq_one_letter_code
_entity_poly.pdbx_strand_id
1 'polypeptide(L)'
;MATDDQPRRADGKSNEYKHPDPVLEGAHDYASVTDKISGIVLTRYTPRSWFLAFGVGFLLLMVFLAAVTYLLFVGTGIWGINVPVAWGFAIINFVWWIGIGHAGTLISAILLLMRQQWRTSINRFAEAMTLFAVACAGLFPVLHMGRPWLAYWLLPYPNVMGLWPQFRSPLVWDVFAVSTYGTVSFLFWFVGLIPDFATMRDKAAHPTLRTVYGLLAMGWRGSAVHWHRYETAYLLLAGLATPLVVSVHTVVSFDFAVSVVPGWHTTVFPPYFVAGAIYSGFAMVLTLVIPIRAIYGLEQRITARHLGNMAKVMLATGLIVG
;
A
#
# COMPACT_ATOMS: atom_id res chain seq x y z
N MET A 1 -35.22 62.56 -17.18
CA MET A 1 -34.07 62.31 -18.06
C MET A 1 -33.39 61.06 -17.53
N ALA A 2 -33.38 60.00 -18.34
CA ALA A 2 -32.80 58.66 -18.15
C ALA A 2 -33.40 57.74 -17.06
N THR A 3 -34.31 56.89 -17.53
CA THR A 3 -34.61 55.53 -17.07
C THR A 3 -33.37 54.62 -17.19
N ASP A 4 -33.09 53.78 -16.20
CA ASP A 4 -32.35 52.53 -16.43
C ASP A 4 -33.13 51.38 -15.79
N ASP A 5 -33.78 50.62 -16.66
CA ASP A 5 -34.61 49.47 -16.42
C ASP A 5 -33.71 48.23 -16.54
N GLN A 6 -33.15 47.80 -15.41
CA GLN A 6 -32.34 46.58 -15.34
C GLN A 6 -33.27 45.39 -15.05
N PRO A 7 -33.35 44.36 -15.92
CA PRO A 7 -34.22 43.23 -15.71
C PRO A 7 -33.73 42.41 -14.50
N ARG A 8 -34.60 42.27 -13.49
CA ARG A 8 -34.44 41.30 -12.40
C ARG A 8 -34.30 39.89 -12.99
N ARG A 9 -33.07 39.40 -13.13
CA ARG A 9 -32.81 37.98 -13.36
C ARG A 9 -33.27 37.19 -12.13
N ALA A 10 -34.43 36.57 -12.26
CA ALA A 10 -34.92 35.55 -11.36
C ALA A 10 -34.16 34.24 -11.61
N ASP A 11 -32.94 34.12 -11.06
CA ASP A 11 -32.38 32.83 -10.66
C ASP A 11 -31.35 33.06 -9.55
N GLY A 12 -31.86 33.17 -8.32
CA GLY A 12 -31.09 33.44 -7.10
C GLY A 12 -30.34 32.21 -6.58
N LYS A 13 -29.65 31.48 -7.46
CA LYS A 13 -28.58 30.57 -7.04
C LYS A 13 -27.28 31.32 -7.28
N SER A 14 -26.84 32.07 -6.28
CA SER A 14 -25.43 32.40 -6.17
C SER A 14 -24.67 31.09 -6.39
N ASN A 15 -23.72 31.10 -7.31
CA ASN A 15 -22.73 30.03 -7.47
C ASN A 15 -21.81 30.07 -6.24
N GLU A 16 -22.39 29.89 -5.05
CA GLU A 16 -21.69 29.84 -3.80
C GLU A 16 -20.77 28.64 -3.90
N TYR A 17 -19.47 28.91 -3.92
CA TYR A 17 -18.46 27.87 -3.95
C TYR A 17 -18.69 27.02 -2.71
N LYS A 18 -19.34 25.86 -2.88
CA LYS A 18 -19.60 24.95 -1.79
C LYS A 18 -18.25 24.41 -1.33
N HIS A 19 -17.76 24.93 -0.21
CA HIS A 19 -16.52 24.46 0.37
C HIS A 19 -16.63 22.93 0.54
N PRO A 20 -15.62 22.18 0.09
CA PRO A 20 -15.67 20.73 0.18
C PRO A 20 -15.82 20.32 1.65
N ASP A 21 -16.68 19.34 1.90
CA ASP A 21 -17.01 18.84 3.25
C ASP A 21 -15.74 18.65 4.09
N PRO A 22 -15.75 18.94 5.40
CA PRO A 22 -14.53 18.89 6.20
C PRO A 22 -13.90 17.48 6.20
N VAL A 23 -12.57 17.43 6.29
CA VAL A 23 -11.84 16.15 6.31
C VAL A 23 -12.15 15.35 7.58
N LEU A 24 -12.38 16.04 8.70
CA LEU A 24 -12.85 15.45 9.96
C LEU A 24 -14.27 15.96 10.25
N GLU A 25 -15.16 15.07 10.66
CA GLU A 25 -16.52 15.42 11.05
C GLU A 25 -16.63 15.51 12.58
N GLY A 26 -17.19 16.62 13.08
CA GLY A 26 -17.37 16.86 14.52
C GLY A 26 -16.29 17.73 15.17
N ALA A 27 -16.52 18.11 16.42
CA ALA A 27 -15.55 18.87 17.22
C ALA A 27 -14.56 17.89 17.88
N HIS A 28 -13.31 17.91 17.43
CA HIS A 28 -12.24 17.08 17.95
C HIS A 28 -11.06 17.94 18.39
N ASP A 29 -10.49 17.63 19.55
CA ASP A 29 -9.22 18.14 20.03
C ASP A 29 -8.10 17.09 19.86
N TYR A 30 -6.84 17.50 20.08
CA TYR A 30 -5.70 16.58 19.93
C TYR A 30 -5.77 15.38 20.88
N ALA A 31 -6.31 15.58 22.09
CA ALA A 31 -6.45 14.52 23.09
C ALA A 31 -7.44 13.45 22.63
N SER A 32 -8.66 13.83 22.23
CA SER A 32 -9.71 12.91 21.76
C SER A 32 -9.32 12.14 20.49
N VAL A 33 -8.55 12.74 19.59
CA VAL A 33 -7.95 12.01 18.45
C VAL A 33 -7.01 10.93 18.95
N THR A 34 -6.08 11.31 19.82
CA THR A 34 -5.07 10.40 20.37
C THR A 34 -5.71 9.29 21.20
N ASP A 35 -6.65 9.61 22.09
CA ASP A 35 -7.35 8.65 22.95
C ASP A 35 -8.13 7.62 22.15
N LYS A 36 -8.82 8.04 21.08
CA LYS A 36 -9.56 7.08 20.23
C LYS A 36 -8.62 6.12 19.52
N ILE A 37 -7.51 6.59 18.94
CA ILE A 37 -6.57 5.75 18.18
C ILE A 37 -5.77 4.85 19.13
N SER A 38 -5.16 5.42 20.15
CA SER A 38 -4.40 4.66 21.15
C SER A 38 -5.30 3.70 21.93
N GLY A 39 -6.56 4.05 22.17
CA GLY A 39 -7.54 3.18 22.84
C GLY A 39 -7.94 1.95 22.03
N ILE A 40 -7.81 1.97 20.70
CA ILE A 40 -8.00 0.77 19.87
C ILE A 40 -6.86 -0.23 20.12
N VAL A 41 -5.63 0.26 20.21
CA VAL A 41 -4.43 -0.58 20.30
C VAL A 41 -4.12 -1.00 21.74
N LEU A 42 -4.25 -0.08 22.70
CA LEU A 42 -4.05 -0.31 24.14
C LEU A 42 -5.34 -0.76 24.84
N THR A 43 -6.32 -1.28 24.10
CA THR A 43 -7.58 -1.73 24.70
C THR A 43 -7.31 -2.79 25.77
N ARG A 44 -8.04 -2.71 26.88
CA ARG A 44 -7.95 -3.70 27.95
C ARG A 44 -8.57 -5.05 27.54
N TYR A 45 -9.56 -5.02 26.65
CA TYR A 45 -10.26 -6.19 26.16
C TYR A 45 -10.33 -6.16 24.64
N THR A 46 -9.60 -7.08 24.01
CA THR A 46 -9.65 -7.26 22.56
C THR A 46 -11.02 -7.83 22.16
N PRO A 47 -11.71 -7.25 21.16
CA PRO A 47 -13.04 -7.69 20.78
C PRO A 47 -13.02 -9.12 20.22
N ARG A 48 -14.08 -9.90 20.45
CA ARG A 48 -14.19 -11.29 19.95
C ARG A 48 -14.11 -11.38 18.43
N SER A 49 -14.59 -10.37 17.71
CA SER A 49 -14.47 -10.27 16.25
C SER A 49 -13.02 -10.28 15.77
N TRP A 50 -12.10 -9.69 16.53
CA TRP A 50 -10.67 -9.72 16.21
C TRP A 50 -10.12 -11.15 16.34
N PHE A 51 -10.44 -11.87 17.41
CA PHE A 51 -10.01 -13.26 17.58
C PHE A 51 -10.59 -14.18 16.53
N LEU A 52 -11.86 -13.96 16.11
CA LEU A 52 -12.47 -14.72 15.03
C LEU A 52 -11.75 -14.46 13.69
N ALA A 53 -11.53 -13.20 13.34
CA ALA A 53 -10.82 -12.82 12.11
C ALA A 53 -9.39 -13.35 12.10
N PHE A 54 -8.67 -13.24 13.23
CA PHE A 54 -7.34 -13.79 13.40
C PHE A 54 -7.35 -15.32 13.29
N GLY A 55 -8.31 -16.00 13.92
CA GLY A 55 -8.45 -17.46 13.84
C GLY A 55 -8.70 -17.94 12.41
N VAL A 56 -9.61 -17.30 11.68
CA VAL A 56 -9.87 -17.61 10.26
C VAL A 56 -8.63 -17.33 9.41
N GLY A 57 -8.00 -16.17 9.56
CA GLY A 57 -6.78 -15.81 8.84
C GLY A 57 -5.61 -16.76 9.13
N PHE A 58 -5.45 -17.17 10.39
CA PHE A 58 -4.44 -18.13 10.81
C PHE A 58 -4.69 -19.52 10.22
N LEU A 59 -5.95 -19.99 10.20
CA LEU A 59 -6.30 -21.26 9.55
C LEU A 59 -6.00 -21.23 8.05
N LEU A 60 -6.35 -20.15 7.35
CA LEU A 60 -6.01 -19.98 5.94
C LEU A 60 -4.50 -19.94 5.72
N LEU A 61 -3.74 -19.30 6.62
CA LEU A 61 -2.29 -19.31 6.58
C LEU A 61 -1.73 -20.73 6.77
N MET A 62 -2.30 -21.54 7.68
CA MET A 62 -1.88 -22.95 7.85
C MET A 62 -2.15 -23.77 6.59
N VAL A 63 -3.31 -23.58 5.95
CA VAL A 63 -3.63 -24.21 4.66
C VAL A 63 -2.64 -23.78 3.58
N PHE A 64 -2.32 -22.49 3.51
CA PHE A 64 -1.31 -21.97 2.59
C PHE A 64 0.06 -22.59 2.83
N LEU A 65 0.54 -22.65 4.08
CA LEU A 65 1.82 -23.26 4.42
C LEU A 65 1.84 -24.76 4.05
N ALA A 66 0.76 -25.50 4.32
CA ALA A 66 0.65 -26.89 3.91
C ALA A 66 0.72 -27.06 2.38
N ALA A 67 0.05 -26.18 1.62
CA ALA A 67 0.11 -26.18 0.16
C ALA A 67 1.51 -25.82 -0.37
N VAL A 68 2.19 -24.85 0.26
CA VAL A 68 3.58 -24.50 -0.07
C VAL A 68 4.52 -25.65 0.23
N THR A 69 4.38 -26.31 1.38
CA THR A 69 5.18 -27.50 1.70
C THR A 69 4.97 -28.59 0.66
N TYR A 70 3.73 -28.88 0.27
CA TYR A 70 3.42 -29.84 -0.79
C TYR A 70 4.03 -29.44 -2.14
N LEU A 71 3.97 -28.16 -2.52
CA LEU A 71 4.61 -27.61 -3.71
C LEU A 71 6.12 -27.85 -3.72
N LEU A 72 6.80 -27.59 -2.60
CA LEU A 72 8.25 -27.73 -2.50
C LEU A 72 8.70 -29.20 -2.52
N PHE A 73 7.87 -30.13 -2.04
CA PHE A 73 8.17 -31.57 -2.06
C PHE A 73 7.86 -32.24 -3.41
N VAL A 74 6.74 -31.89 -4.05
CA VAL A 74 6.31 -32.54 -5.30
C VAL A 74 6.80 -31.80 -6.54
N GLY A 75 6.94 -30.48 -6.47
CA GLY A 75 7.37 -29.62 -7.57
C GLY A 75 6.22 -28.81 -8.20
N THR A 76 6.58 -27.89 -9.07
CA THR A 76 5.66 -26.88 -9.66
C THR A 76 4.58 -27.45 -10.58
N GLY A 77 4.68 -28.73 -10.97
CA GLY A 77 3.68 -29.41 -11.79
C GLY A 77 2.29 -29.50 -11.13
N ILE A 78 2.21 -29.40 -9.80
CA ILE A 78 0.92 -29.43 -9.07
C ILE A 78 0.01 -28.24 -9.41
N TRP A 79 0.56 -27.17 -9.98
CA TRP A 79 -0.22 -26.00 -10.41
C TRP A 79 -0.98 -26.22 -11.71
N GLY A 80 -0.78 -27.36 -12.39
CA GLY A 80 -1.45 -27.64 -13.66
C GLY A 80 -0.96 -26.75 -14.82
N ILE A 81 0.21 -26.12 -14.67
CA ILE A 81 0.89 -25.43 -15.77
C ILE A 81 1.34 -26.46 -16.81
N ASN A 82 1.23 -26.11 -18.08
CA ASN A 82 1.62 -26.99 -19.19
C ASN A 82 2.46 -26.21 -20.19
N VAL A 83 3.07 -26.90 -21.16
CA VAL A 83 3.61 -26.21 -22.33
C VAL A 83 2.50 -26.21 -23.38
N PRO A 84 2.11 -25.04 -23.93
CA PRO A 84 2.84 -23.77 -23.96
C PRO A 84 2.57 -22.78 -22.80
N VAL A 85 1.55 -23.00 -21.95
CA VAL A 85 1.16 -22.04 -20.89
C VAL A 85 1.88 -22.34 -19.56
N ALA A 86 3.17 -21.98 -19.51
CA ALA A 86 4.02 -22.28 -18.35
C ALA A 86 3.78 -21.34 -17.15
N TRP A 87 3.06 -20.23 -17.34
CA TRP A 87 2.68 -19.29 -16.30
C TRP A 87 1.18 -19.34 -16.06
N GLY A 88 0.79 -19.51 -14.79
CA GLY A 88 -0.61 -19.54 -14.36
C GLY A 88 -0.83 -18.70 -13.11
N PHE A 89 -1.58 -19.24 -12.14
CA PHE A 89 -1.97 -18.52 -10.93
C PHE A 89 -0.82 -17.89 -10.14
N ALA A 90 0.38 -18.48 -10.16
CA ALA A 90 1.51 -17.91 -9.42
C ALA A 90 1.91 -16.52 -9.93
N ILE A 91 2.06 -16.36 -11.24
CA ILE A 91 2.42 -15.06 -11.84
C ILE A 91 1.21 -14.11 -11.83
N ILE A 92 0.00 -14.61 -12.07
CA ILE A 92 -1.22 -13.79 -11.97
C ILE A 92 -1.35 -13.19 -10.56
N ASN A 93 -1.20 -14.01 -9.51
CA ASN A 93 -1.26 -13.55 -8.14
C ASN A 93 -0.07 -12.66 -7.77
N PHE A 94 1.12 -12.93 -8.29
CA PHE A 94 2.29 -12.04 -8.11
C PHE A 94 1.99 -10.62 -8.58
N VAL A 95 1.57 -10.47 -9.83
CA VAL A 95 1.23 -9.16 -10.44
C VAL A 95 0.09 -8.51 -9.67
N TRP A 96 -0.94 -9.27 -9.30
CA TRP A 96 -2.08 -8.77 -8.54
C TRP A 96 -1.69 -8.26 -7.15
N TRP A 97 -0.91 -9.02 -6.38
CA TRP A 97 -0.44 -8.63 -5.05
C TRP A 97 0.50 -7.42 -5.10
N ILE A 98 1.45 -7.39 -6.05
CA ILE A 98 2.28 -6.20 -6.25
C ILE A 98 1.39 -5.00 -6.60
N GLY A 99 0.41 -5.18 -7.48
CA GLY A 99 -0.52 -4.12 -7.89
C GLY A 99 -1.29 -3.52 -6.71
N ILE A 100 -1.83 -4.37 -5.82
CA ILE A 100 -2.47 -3.93 -4.57
C ILE A 100 -1.53 -3.07 -3.74
N GLY A 101 -0.27 -3.47 -3.62
CA GLY A 101 0.71 -2.74 -2.83
C GLY A 101 0.90 -1.28 -3.29
N HIS A 102 0.78 -1.02 -4.59
CA HIS A 102 1.09 0.29 -5.18
C HIS A 102 0.14 1.40 -4.74
N ALA A 103 -1.15 1.09 -4.53
CA ALA A 103 -2.10 2.11 -4.06
C ALA A 103 -1.73 2.63 -2.69
N GLY A 104 -1.19 1.79 -1.80
CA GLY A 104 -0.82 2.22 -0.47
C GLY A 104 0.29 3.27 -0.47
N THR A 105 1.33 3.06 -1.29
CA THR A 105 2.41 4.02 -1.52
C THR A 105 1.98 5.24 -2.32
N LEU A 106 1.02 5.13 -3.24
CA LEU A 106 0.45 6.29 -3.93
C LEU A 106 -0.31 7.19 -2.94
N ILE A 107 -1.15 6.60 -2.10
CA ILE A 107 -1.91 7.34 -1.07
C ILE A 107 -0.96 8.04 -0.10
N SER A 108 0.16 7.40 0.24
CA SER A 108 1.05 7.90 1.28
C SER A 108 2.14 8.85 0.78
N ALA A 109 2.65 8.66 -0.45
CA ALA A 109 3.70 9.47 -1.07
C ALA A 109 3.16 10.47 -2.10
N ILE A 110 2.42 10.03 -3.12
CA ILE A 110 1.97 10.93 -4.21
C ILE A 110 1.00 11.98 -3.66
N LEU A 111 0.03 11.58 -2.84
CA LEU A 111 -0.89 12.53 -2.22
C LEU A 111 -0.19 13.47 -1.23
N LEU A 112 0.92 13.04 -0.60
CA LEU A 112 1.75 13.91 0.22
C LEU A 112 2.41 14.99 -0.65
N LEU A 113 3.02 14.62 -1.77
CA LEU A 113 3.64 15.57 -2.69
C LEU A 113 2.62 16.56 -3.28
N MET A 114 1.41 16.09 -3.55
CA MET A 114 0.28 16.93 -3.97
C MET A 114 -0.38 17.71 -2.83
N ARG A 115 0.18 17.66 -1.62
CA ARG A 115 -0.29 18.34 -0.40
C ARG A 115 -1.78 18.07 -0.09
N GLN A 116 -2.28 16.89 -0.43
CA GLN A 116 -3.67 16.50 -0.19
C GLN A 116 -3.88 16.07 1.26
N GLN A 117 -4.64 16.85 2.01
CA GLN A 117 -4.82 16.63 3.46
C GLN A 117 -5.71 15.43 3.82
N TRP A 118 -6.58 14.98 2.92
CA TRP A 118 -7.47 13.84 3.16
C TRP A 118 -6.73 12.49 3.25
N ARG A 119 -5.45 12.42 2.85
CA ARG A 119 -4.66 11.20 3.01
C ARG A 119 -4.37 10.86 4.48
N THR A 120 -4.40 11.85 5.38
CA THR A 120 -3.86 11.73 6.75
C THR A 120 -4.61 10.69 7.60
N SER A 121 -5.91 10.49 7.37
CA SER A 121 -6.70 9.49 8.09
C SER A 121 -6.53 8.05 7.56
N ILE A 122 -5.91 7.88 6.39
CA ILE A 122 -5.83 6.60 5.68
C ILE A 122 -4.40 6.11 5.43
N ASN A 123 -3.39 6.99 5.53
CA ASN A 123 -1.99 6.70 5.18
C ASN A 123 -1.44 5.46 5.90
N ARG A 124 -1.66 5.32 7.22
CA ARG A 124 -1.12 4.20 7.99
C ARG A 124 -1.71 2.85 7.57
N PHE A 125 -3.01 2.81 7.26
CA PHE A 125 -3.68 1.60 6.75
C PHE A 125 -3.17 1.24 5.34
N ALA A 126 -3.06 2.25 4.48
CA ALA A 126 -2.55 2.13 3.12
C ALA A 126 -1.11 1.60 3.10
N GLU A 127 -0.22 2.18 3.90
CA GLU A 127 1.19 1.75 3.98
C GLU A 127 1.33 0.35 4.57
N ALA A 128 0.56 0.00 5.61
CA ALA A 128 0.57 -1.35 6.16
C ALA A 128 0.07 -2.38 5.13
N MET A 129 -0.99 -2.05 4.39
CA MET A 129 -1.48 -2.88 3.28
C MET A 129 -0.39 -3.11 2.23
N THR A 130 0.40 -2.08 1.87
CA THR A 130 1.54 -2.24 0.96
C THR A 130 2.52 -3.29 1.47
N LEU A 131 2.93 -3.21 2.74
CA LEU A 131 3.92 -4.13 3.28
C LEU A 131 3.46 -5.58 3.24
N PHE A 132 2.22 -5.85 3.63
CA PHE A 132 1.67 -7.20 3.57
C PHE A 132 1.47 -7.69 2.14
N ALA A 133 1.00 -6.82 1.24
CA ALA A 133 0.83 -7.16 -0.16
C ALA A 133 2.17 -7.48 -0.84
N VAL A 134 3.22 -6.69 -0.57
CA VAL A 134 4.58 -6.93 -1.07
C VAL A 134 5.18 -8.21 -0.48
N ALA A 135 4.95 -8.47 0.80
CA ALA A 135 5.39 -9.72 1.42
C ALA A 135 4.73 -10.95 0.77
N CYS A 136 3.42 -10.90 0.52
CA CYS A 136 2.70 -11.96 -0.20
C CYS A 136 3.17 -12.10 -1.65
N ALA A 137 3.36 -10.98 -2.35
CA ALA A 137 3.89 -10.97 -3.70
C ALA A 137 5.28 -11.60 -3.79
N GLY A 138 6.20 -11.21 -2.91
CA GLY A 138 7.60 -11.66 -2.92
C GLY A 138 7.78 -13.17 -2.75
N LEU A 139 6.76 -13.87 -2.26
CA LEU A 139 6.77 -15.33 -2.19
C LEU A 139 6.69 -15.98 -3.58
N PHE A 140 5.90 -15.41 -4.50
CA PHE A 140 5.61 -16.05 -5.79
C PHE A 140 6.82 -16.16 -6.73
N PRO A 141 7.70 -15.15 -6.89
CA PRO A 141 8.95 -15.27 -7.65
C PRO A 141 9.83 -16.44 -7.21
N VAL A 142 9.84 -16.74 -5.91
CA VAL A 142 10.60 -17.87 -5.37
C VAL A 142 9.84 -19.18 -5.55
N LEU A 143 8.58 -19.22 -5.16
CA LEU A 143 7.77 -20.44 -5.18
C LEU A 143 7.47 -20.94 -6.59
N HIS A 144 7.48 -20.08 -7.60
CA HIS A 144 7.25 -20.50 -8.99
C HIS A 144 8.47 -21.15 -9.64
N MET A 145 9.63 -21.11 -8.99
CA MET A 145 10.84 -21.73 -9.52
C MET A 145 10.73 -23.25 -9.38
N GLY A 146 11.17 -23.99 -10.39
CA GLY A 146 11.33 -25.44 -10.27
C GLY A 146 12.42 -25.85 -9.26
N ARG A 147 13.35 -24.94 -8.95
CA ARG A 147 14.45 -25.14 -7.98
C ARG A 147 14.59 -23.91 -7.08
N PRO A 148 13.67 -23.70 -6.14
CA PRO A 148 13.60 -22.46 -5.33
C PRO A 148 14.83 -22.24 -4.44
N TRP A 149 15.51 -23.31 -4.03
CA TRP A 149 16.74 -23.21 -3.23
C TRP A 149 17.91 -22.53 -3.97
N LEU A 150 17.84 -22.35 -5.29
CA LEU A 150 18.83 -21.61 -6.09
C LEU A 150 18.47 -20.14 -6.32
N ALA A 151 17.41 -19.62 -5.69
CA ALA A 151 16.96 -18.24 -5.87
C ALA A 151 18.06 -17.19 -5.59
N TYR A 152 19.03 -17.50 -4.73
CA TYR A 152 20.15 -16.60 -4.42
C TYR A 152 21.05 -16.31 -5.64
N TRP A 153 21.03 -17.11 -6.71
CA TRP A 153 21.74 -16.83 -7.96
C TRP A 153 21.17 -15.65 -8.75
N LEU A 154 19.97 -15.17 -8.39
CA LEU A 154 19.41 -13.96 -8.98
C LEU A 154 20.04 -12.68 -8.40
N LEU A 155 20.76 -12.79 -7.27
CA LEU A 155 21.44 -11.67 -6.63
C LEU A 155 22.85 -11.45 -7.19
N PRO A 156 23.29 -10.21 -7.38
CA PRO A 156 24.62 -9.90 -7.89
C PRO A 156 25.64 -9.95 -6.75
N TYR A 157 26.23 -11.12 -6.51
CA TYR A 157 27.29 -11.29 -5.51
C TYR A 157 28.50 -12.02 -6.12
N PRO A 158 29.73 -11.66 -5.69
CA PRO A 158 30.92 -12.35 -6.17
C PRO A 158 30.90 -13.81 -5.70
N ASN A 159 31.05 -14.73 -6.64
CA ASN A 159 31.13 -16.16 -6.36
C ASN A 159 32.41 -16.76 -6.96
N VAL A 160 32.76 -17.97 -6.50
CA VAL A 160 33.96 -18.69 -6.94
C VAL A 160 33.95 -19.04 -8.44
N MET A 161 32.77 -19.01 -9.08
CA MET A 161 32.60 -19.33 -10.50
C MET A 161 32.71 -18.09 -11.40
N GLY A 162 32.80 -16.88 -10.83
CA GLY A 162 32.82 -15.62 -11.58
C GLY A 162 31.53 -15.33 -12.35
N LEU A 163 30.42 -15.98 -12.00
CA LEU A 163 29.13 -15.88 -12.70
C LEU A 163 28.28 -14.73 -12.15
N TRP A 164 27.46 -14.12 -13.02
CA TRP A 164 26.56 -13.03 -12.67
C TRP A 164 25.15 -13.27 -13.23
N PRO A 165 24.11 -12.64 -12.65
CA PRO A 165 22.77 -12.66 -13.22
C PRO A 165 22.72 -12.02 -14.62
N GLN A 166 21.75 -12.45 -15.45
CA GLN A 166 21.51 -11.84 -16.76
C GLN A 166 20.69 -10.54 -16.61
N PHE A 167 21.38 -9.40 -16.61
CA PHE A 167 20.77 -8.07 -16.48
C PHE A 167 19.91 -7.61 -17.67
N ARG A 168 19.80 -8.40 -18.74
CA ARG A 168 18.84 -8.13 -19.82
C ARG A 168 17.46 -8.75 -19.58
N SER A 169 17.34 -9.61 -18.58
CA SER A 169 16.08 -10.30 -18.26
C SER A 169 15.19 -9.42 -17.39
N PRO A 170 13.94 -9.11 -17.80
CA PRO A 170 12.97 -8.41 -16.96
C PRO A 170 12.72 -9.11 -15.60
N LEU A 171 12.75 -10.44 -15.55
CA LEU A 171 12.65 -11.20 -14.30
C LEU A 171 13.77 -10.89 -13.28
N VAL A 172 14.96 -10.54 -13.75
CA VAL A 172 16.05 -10.10 -12.86
C VAL A 172 15.78 -8.69 -12.35
N TRP A 173 15.25 -7.81 -13.19
CA TRP A 173 14.83 -6.47 -12.78
C TRP A 173 13.74 -6.53 -11.71
N ASP A 174 12.83 -7.49 -11.81
CA ASP A 174 11.79 -7.76 -10.83
C ASP A 174 12.35 -8.04 -9.43
N VAL A 175 13.43 -8.81 -9.32
CA VAL A 175 14.12 -9.05 -8.05
C VAL A 175 14.60 -7.74 -7.42
N PHE A 176 15.18 -6.85 -8.22
CA PHE A 176 15.60 -5.52 -7.74
C PHE A 176 14.42 -4.61 -7.44
N ALA A 177 13.41 -4.58 -8.31
CA ALA A 177 12.24 -3.73 -8.16
C ALA A 177 11.46 -4.10 -6.89
N VAL A 178 11.14 -5.37 -6.68
CA VAL A 178 10.38 -5.83 -5.50
C VAL A 178 11.20 -5.68 -4.21
N SER A 179 12.50 -5.99 -4.23
CA SER A 179 13.34 -5.85 -3.02
C SER A 179 13.56 -4.40 -2.62
N THR A 180 13.83 -3.51 -3.57
CA THR A 180 13.97 -2.06 -3.31
C THR A 180 12.64 -1.46 -2.90
N TYR A 181 11.54 -1.84 -3.56
CA TYR A 181 10.20 -1.40 -3.20
C TYR A 181 9.78 -1.83 -1.79
N GLY A 182 10.01 -3.09 -1.43
CA GLY A 182 9.74 -3.59 -0.08
C GLY A 182 10.57 -2.86 0.98
N THR A 183 11.87 -2.65 0.70
CA THR A 183 12.77 -1.94 1.62
C THR A 183 12.36 -0.47 1.80
N VAL A 184 12.14 0.26 0.71
CA VAL A 184 11.74 1.68 0.77
C VAL A 184 10.37 1.83 1.41
N SER A 185 9.41 0.96 1.09
CA SER A 185 8.08 0.96 1.72
C SER A 185 8.18 0.69 3.22
N PHE A 186 9.03 -0.25 3.65
CA PHE A 186 9.25 -0.55 5.06
C PHE A 186 9.85 0.64 5.80
N LEU A 187 10.90 1.25 5.24
CA LEU A 187 11.54 2.43 5.83
C LEU A 187 10.56 3.61 5.90
N PHE A 188 9.79 3.86 4.83
CA PHE A 188 8.81 4.93 4.78
C PHE A 188 7.71 4.78 5.83
N TRP A 189 7.15 3.57 5.93
CA TRP A 189 6.15 3.23 6.93
C TRP A 189 6.70 3.35 8.36
N PHE A 190 7.87 2.76 8.60
CA PHE A 190 8.50 2.75 9.91
C PHE A 190 8.87 4.15 10.38
N VAL A 191 9.48 4.97 9.51
CA VAL A 191 9.80 6.37 9.83
C VAL A 191 8.54 7.12 10.22
N GLY A 192 7.45 6.95 9.46
CA GLY A 192 6.17 7.59 9.76
C GLY A 192 5.55 7.14 11.10
N LEU A 193 5.89 5.95 11.61
CA LEU A 193 5.41 5.45 12.90
C LEU A 193 6.29 5.86 14.09
N ILE A 194 7.48 6.43 13.90
CA ILE A 194 8.36 6.82 15.00
C ILE A 194 7.65 7.75 16.01
N PRO A 195 6.96 8.83 15.58
CA PRO A 195 6.22 9.69 16.52
C PRO A 195 5.03 8.96 17.16
N ASP A 196 4.33 8.11 16.40
CA ASP A 196 3.18 7.35 16.89
C ASP A 196 3.60 6.36 17.98
N PHE A 197 4.71 5.63 17.80
CA PHE A 197 5.26 4.75 18.82
C PHE A 197 5.66 5.52 20.09
N ALA A 198 6.12 6.76 19.97
CA ALA A 198 6.41 7.60 21.13
C ALA A 198 5.12 7.91 21.91
N THR A 199 4.03 8.25 21.22
CA THR A 199 2.71 8.45 21.86
C THR A 199 2.20 7.17 22.52
N MET A 200 2.38 6.02 21.87
CA MET A 200 1.98 4.71 22.41
C MET A 200 2.81 4.31 23.64
N ARG A 201 4.12 4.59 23.63
CA ARG A 201 5.02 4.43 24.78
C ARG A 201 4.53 5.25 25.97
N ASP A 202 4.17 6.51 25.75
CA ASP A 202 3.81 7.44 26.81
C ASP A 202 2.44 7.13 27.43
N LYS A 203 1.55 6.46 26.68
CA LYS A 203 0.24 5.99 27.17
C LYS A 203 0.22 4.54 27.67
N ALA A 204 1.24 3.73 27.38
CA ALA A 204 1.25 2.33 27.78
C ALA A 204 1.33 2.18 29.30
N ALA A 205 0.30 1.58 29.90
CA ALA A 205 0.25 1.30 31.34
C ALA A 205 1.19 0.15 31.74
N HIS A 206 1.36 -0.86 30.88
CA HIS A 206 2.24 -2.00 31.17
C HIS A 206 3.71 -1.67 30.88
N PRO A 207 4.65 -1.97 31.80
CA PRO A 207 6.07 -1.64 31.65
C PRO A 207 6.72 -2.34 30.45
N THR A 208 6.29 -3.57 30.13
CA THR A 208 6.76 -4.32 28.96
C THR A 208 6.38 -3.63 27.66
N LEU A 209 5.11 -3.26 27.50
CA LEU A 209 4.63 -2.52 26.33
C LEU A 209 5.31 -1.17 26.19
N ARG A 210 5.52 -0.47 27.31
CA ARG A 210 6.25 0.80 27.34
C ARG A 210 7.70 0.64 26.86
N THR A 211 8.39 -0.42 27.25
CA THR A 211 9.75 -0.71 26.78
C THR A 211 9.78 -1.04 25.28
N VAL A 212 8.85 -1.87 24.79
CA VAL A 212 8.77 -2.24 23.37
C VAL A 212 8.50 -1.01 22.50
N TYR A 213 7.46 -0.23 22.82
CA TYR A 213 7.17 1.01 22.10
C TYR A 213 8.29 2.05 22.26
N GLY A 214 8.98 2.07 23.41
CA GLY A 214 10.14 2.93 23.63
C GLY A 214 11.34 2.61 22.76
N LEU A 215 11.61 1.33 22.51
CA LEU A 215 12.64 0.88 21.59
C LEU A 215 12.26 1.24 20.14
N LEU A 216 11.01 0.97 19.74
CA LEU A 216 10.52 1.30 18.39
C LEU A 216 10.47 2.81 18.12
N ALA A 217 10.22 3.62 19.14
CA ALA A 217 10.24 5.09 19.04
C ALA A 217 11.65 5.68 18.88
N MET A 218 12.72 4.87 18.94
CA MET A 218 14.11 5.31 18.75
C MET A 218 14.49 6.57 19.53
N GLY A 219 14.01 6.69 20.77
CA GLY A 219 14.31 7.83 21.63
C GLY A 219 13.61 9.14 21.21
N TRP A 220 12.52 9.08 20.45
CA TRP A 220 11.73 10.26 20.08
C TRP A 220 11.18 11.01 21.30
N ARG A 221 11.39 12.33 21.31
CA ARG A 221 11.01 13.27 22.39
C ARG A 221 10.09 14.41 21.93
N GLY A 222 9.74 14.47 20.64
CA GLY A 222 8.94 15.58 20.10
C GLY A 222 9.65 16.95 20.04
N SER A 223 10.98 16.99 20.08
CA SER A 223 11.77 18.22 19.90
C SER A 223 11.52 18.85 18.53
N ALA A 224 11.59 20.19 18.43
CA ALA A 224 11.51 20.91 17.16
C ALA A 224 12.53 20.43 16.11
N VAL A 225 13.75 20.08 16.56
CA VAL A 225 14.78 19.51 15.68
C VAL A 225 14.37 18.14 15.13
N HIS A 226 13.69 17.33 15.94
CA HIS A 226 13.20 16.02 15.50
C HIS A 226 12.11 16.18 14.44
N TRP A 227 11.16 17.09 14.66
CA TRP A 227 10.08 17.39 13.71
C TRP A 227 10.61 17.92 12.38
N HIS A 228 11.51 18.90 12.41
CA HIS A 228 12.07 19.45 11.18
C HIS A 228 12.82 18.39 10.34
N ARG A 229 13.62 17.54 10.98
CA ARG A 229 14.32 16.43 10.31
C ARG A 229 13.36 15.36 9.80
N TYR A 230 12.35 15.02 10.60
CA TYR A 230 11.32 14.05 10.23
C TYR A 230 10.55 14.50 9.00
N GLU A 231 10.05 15.74 8.96
CA GLU A 231 9.34 16.28 7.80
C GLU A 231 10.20 16.26 6.55
N THR A 232 11.48 16.64 6.67
CA THR A 232 12.44 16.62 5.56
C THR A 232 12.67 15.19 5.05
N ALA A 233 12.96 14.25 5.95
CA ALA A 233 13.19 12.86 5.60
C ALA A 233 11.94 12.21 4.99
N TYR A 234 10.76 12.49 5.54
CA TYR A 234 9.49 11.97 5.07
C TYR A 234 9.13 12.51 3.66
N LEU A 235 9.38 13.80 3.42
CA LEU A 235 9.22 14.40 2.08
C LEU A 235 10.20 13.81 1.06
N LEU A 236 11.47 13.61 1.44
CA LEU A 236 12.48 13.00 0.56
C LEU A 236 12.11 11.56 0.20
N LEU A 237 11.72 10.75 1.20
CA LEU A 237 11.30 9.38 0.95
C LEU A 237 10.04 9.31 0.08
N ALA A 238 9.08 10.24 0.24
CA ALA A 238 7.93 10.31 -0.67
C ALA A 238 8.33 10.71 -2.10
N GLY A 239 9.30 11.62 -2.23
CA GLY A 239 9.89 12.00 -3.51
C GLY A 239 10.59 10.83 -4.21
N LEU A 240 11.26 9.95 -3.46
CA LEU A 240 11.91 8.73 -3.97
C LEU A 240 10.91 7.59 -4.24
N ALA A 241 9.91 7.43 -3.37
CA ALA A 241 8.91 6.38 -3.50
C ALA A 241 8.00 6.58 -4.71
N THR A 242 7.70 7.82 -5.09
CA THR A 242 6.83 8.14 -6.24
C THR A 242 7.34 7.56 -7.57
N PRO A 243 8.56 7.86 -8.04
CA PRO A 243 9.10 7.25 -9.25
C PRO A 243 9.33 5.75 -9.09
N LEU A 244 9.63 5.28 -7.88
CA LEU A 244 9.79 3.85 -7.59
C LEU A 244 8.49 3.08 -7.81
N VAL A 245 7.35 3.59 -7.36
CA VAL A 245 6.04 2.96 -7.58
C VAL A 245 5.72 2.85 -9.07
N VAL A 246 5.97 3.92 -9.83
CA VAL A 246 5.73 3.89 -11.28
C VAL A 246 6.70 2.91 -11.97
N SER A 247 7.96 2.87 -11.56
CA SER A 247 8.96 1.99 -12.18
C SER A 247 8.75 0.53 -11.83
N VAL A 248 8.39 0.18 -10.58
CA VAL A 248 8.22 -1.22 -10.16
C VAL A 248 7.13 -1.90 -10.96
N HIS A 249 5.95 -1.30 -11.09
CA HIS A 249 4.87 -1.89 -11.88
C HIS A 249 5.15 -1.86 -13.39
N THR A 250 5.94 -0.89 -13.85
CA THR A 250 6.47 -0.88 -15.22
C THR A 250 7.42 -2.06 -15.46
N VAL A 251 8.31 -2.38 -14.52
CA VAL A 251 9.22 -3.53 -14.63
C VAL A 251 8.44 -4.84 -14.68
N VAL A 252 7.45 -5.02 -13.80
CA VAL A 252 6.55 -6.18 -13.83
C VAL A 252 5.81 -6.28 -15.16
N SER A 253 5.43 -5.16 -15.77
CA SER A 253 4.81 -5.18 -17.10
C SER A 253 5.78 -5.57 -18.22
N PHE A 254 7.08 -5.31 -18.06
CA PHE A 254 8.10 -5.66 -19.05
C PHE A 254 8.32 -7.17 -19.18
N ASP A 255 8.00 -7.96 -18.13
CA ASP A 255 7.97 -9.42 -18.22
C ASP A 255 7.06 -9.91 -19.36
N PHE A 256 5.99 -9.17 -19.63
CA PHE A 256 5.07 -9.45 -20.73
C PHE A 256 5.44 -8.66 -21.99
N ALA A 257 5.64 -7.35 -21.86
CA ALA A 257 5.81 -6.44 -23.01
C ALA A 257 7.04 -6.74 -23.87
N VAL A 258 8.13 -7.24 -23.26
CA VAL A 258 9.37 -7.59 -23.97
C VAL A 258 9.28 -8.95 -24.66
N SER A 259 8.26 -9.76 -24.33
CA SER A 259 8.00 -11.05 -24.98
C SER A 259 7.63 -10.87 -26.46
N VAL A 260 7.85 -11.90 -27.26
CA VAL A 260 7.44 -11.97 -28.68
C VAL A 260 6.05 -12.59 -28.86
N VAL A 261 5.41 -13.01 -27.77
CA VAL A 261 4.09 -13.65 -27.80
C VAL A 261 3.03 -12.64 -28.29
N PRO A 262 2.24 -12.98 -29.32
CA PRO A 262 1.15 -12.13 -29.78
C PRO A 262 0.19 -11.79 -28.64
N GLY A 263 -0.18 -10.52 -28.52
CA GLY A 263 -1.00 -10.00 -27.42
C GLY A 263 -0.22 -9.56 -26.19
N TRP A 264 1.04 -9.99 -26.03
CA TRP A 264 1.93 -9.48 -24.97
C TRP A 264 2.89 -8.41 -25.48
N HIS A 265 3.38 -8.54 -26.71
CA HIS A 265 4.29 -7.56 -27.30
C HIS A 265 3.60 -6.23 -27.62
N THR A 266 3.53 -5.32 -26.65
CA THR A 266 2.93 -3.99 -26.83
C THR A 266 3.57 -2.95 -25.92
N THR A 267 3.70 -1.73 -26.43
CA THR A 267 4.33 -0.59 -25.74
C THR A 267 3.40 0.11 -24.75
N VAL A 268 2.09 -0.19 -24.77
CA VAL A 268 1.10 0.42 -23.87
C VAL A 268 1.03 -0.26 -22.49
N PHE A 269 1.61 -1.46 -22.35
CA PHE A 269 1.53 -2.23 -21.11
C PHE A 269 2.08 -1.51 -19.88
N PRO A 270 3.24 -0.83 -19.91
CA PRO A 270 3.74 -0.14 -18.73
C PRO A 270 2.77 0.87 -18.10
N PRO A 271 2.26 1.89 -18.81
CA PRO A 271 1.28 2.81 -18.22
C PRO A 271 -0.06 2.12 -17.90
N TYR A 272 -0.48 1.14 -18.71
CA TYR A 272 -1.72 0.40 -18.48
C TYR A 272 -1.69 -0.42 -17.18
N PHE A 273 -0.60 -1.15 -16.94
CA PHE A 273 -0.38 -1.91 -15.71
C PHE A 273 -0.33 -0.97 -14.50
N VAL A 274 0.39 0.16 -14.58
CA VAL A 274 0.43 1.14 -13.50
C VAL A 274 -0.99 1.66 -13.18
N ALA A 275 -1.80 1.98 -14.18
CA ALA A 275 -3.20 2.37 -13.97
C ALA A 275 -4.02 1.24 -13.31
N GLY A 276 -3.84 0.00 -13.74
CA GLY A 276 -4.47 -1.20 -13.17
C GLY A 276 -4.07 -1.46 -11.71
N ALA A 277 -2.81 -1.19 -11.35
CA ALA A 277 -2.33 -1.27 -9.97
C ALA A 277 -3.02 -0.25 -9.06
N ILE A 278 -3.17 0.99 -9.55
CA ILE A 278 -3.89 2.03 -8.82
C ILE A 278 -5.36 1.63 -8.66
N TYR A 279 -6.01 1.17 -9.73
CA TYR A 279 -7.39 0.72 -9.70
C TYR A 279 -7.61 -0.40 -8.66
N SER A 280 -6.89 -1.52 -8.80
CA SER A 280 -7.02 -2.68 -7.92
C SER A 280 -6.64 -2.38 -6.47
N GLY A 281 -5.61 -1.57 -6.26
CA GLY A 281 -5.19 -1.21 -4.92
C GLY A 281 -6.17 -0.26 -4.22
N PHE A 282 -6.76 0.73 -4.88
CA PHE A 282 -7.82 1.56 -4.28
C PHE A 282 -9.09 0.73 -3.98
N ALA A 283 -9.43 -0.21 -4.85
CA ALA A 283 -10.52 -1.16 -4.59
C ALA A 283 -10.26 -2.01 -3.33
N MET A 284 -9.03 -2.49 -3.15
CA MET A 284 -8.64 -3.22 -1.94
C MET A 284 -8.66 -2.34 -0.69
N VAL A 285 -8.14 -1.09 -0.78
CA VAL A 285 -8.21 -0.13 0.35
C VAL A 285 -9.66 0.10 0.76
N LEU A 286 -10.58 0.32 -0.17
CA LEU A 286 -12.00 0.48 0.13
C LEU A 286 -12.59 -0.77 0.81
N THR A 287 -12.25 -1.95 0.30
CA THR A 287 -12.72 -3.24 0.86
C THR A 287 -12.26 -3.44 2.31
N LEU A 288 -11.09 -2.93 2.69
CA LEU A 288 -10.58 -2.99 4.07
C LEU A 288 -11.11 -1.84 4.94
N VAL A 289 -11.11 -0.61 4.42
CA VAL A 289 -11.43 0.60 5.18
C VAL A 289 -12.91 0.67 5.55
N ILE A 290 -13.82 0.25 4.67
CA ILE A 290 -15.27 0.30 4.93
C ILE A 290 -15.67 -0.54 6.16
N PRO A 291 -15.30 -1.84 6.28
CA PRO A 291 -15.62 -2.62 7.46
C PRO A 291 -14.85 -2.15 8.70
N ILE A 292 -13.57 -1.75 8.56
CA ILE A 292 -12.79 -1.20 9.70
C ILE A 292 -13.46 0.07 10.24
N ARG A 293 -13.92 0.95 9.35
CA ARG A 293 -14.64 2.19 9.70
C ARG A 293 -15.87 1.90 10.55
N ALA A 294 -16.65 0.87 10.19
CA ALA A 294 -17.84 0.47 10.93
C ALA A 294 -17.51 -0.25 12.25
N ILE A 295 -16.61 -1.24 12.23
CA ILE A 295 -16.29 -2.08 13.40
C ILE A 295 -15.63 -1.28 14.53
N TYR A 296 -14.74 -0.34 14.19
CA TYR A 296 -14.00 0.46 15.18
C TYR A 296 -14.62 1.84 15.44
N GLY A 297 -15.73 2.17 14.76
CA GLY A 297 -16.41 3.46 14.89
C GLY A 297 -15.50 4.64 14.53
N LEU A 298 -14.87 4.57 13.34
CA LEU A 298 -13.96 5.60 12.83
C LEU A 298 -14.63 6.56 11.84
N GLU A 299 -15.97 6.59 11.83
CA GLU A 299 -16.80 7.32 10.86
C GLU A 299 -16.50 8.81 10.78
N GLN A 300 -16.22 9.43 11.94
CA GLN A 300 -15.88 10.85 12.07
C GLN A 300 -14.48 11.20 11.56
N ARG A 301 -13.58 10.20 11.44
CA ARG A 301 -12.19 10.38 10.97
C ARG A 301 -12.02 9.94 9.51
N ILE A 302 -12.71 8.87 9.12
CA ILE A 302 -12.81 8.37 7.75
C ILE A 302 -14.20 8.74 7.23
N THR A 303 -14.34 10.00 6.85
CA THR A 303 -15.61 10.59 6.40
C THR A 303 -16.03 10.11 5.01
N ALA A 304 -17.28 10.39 4.62
CA ALA A 304 -17.77 10.09 3.27
C ALA A 304 -16.93 10.75 2.17
N ARG A 305 -16.32 11.91 2.45
CA ARG A 305 -15.38 12.58 1.55
C ARG A 305 -14.18 11.71 1.18
N HIS A 306 -13.63 10.94 2.14
CA HIS A 306 -12.52 10.03 1.86
C HIS A 306 -12.93 8.94 0.89
N LEU A 307 -14.08 8.31 1.13
CA LEU A 307 -14.63 7.25 0.27
C LEU A 307 -14.95 7.79 -1.13
N GLY A 308 -15.57 8.97 -1.21
CA GLY A 308 -15.89 9.63 -2.48
C GLY A 308 -14.64 10.01 -3.30
N ASN A 309 -13.58 10.50 -2.64
CA ASN A 309 -12.32 10.80 -3.33
C ASN A 309 -11.62 9.53 -3.83
N MET A 310 -11.58 8.47 -3.01
CA MET A 310 -11.04 7.17 -3.43
C MET A 310 -11.82 6.58 -4.61
N ALA A 311 -13.15 6.67 -4.59
CA ALA A 311 -14.00 6.23 -5.70
C ALA A 311 -13.74 7.03 -6.98
N LYS A 312 -13.50 8.35 -6.89
CA LYS A 312 -13.14 9.18 -8.06
C LYS A 312 -11.80 8.77 -8.67
N VAL A 313 -10.79 8.50 -7.84
CA VAL A 313 -9.46 8.03 -8.32
C VAL A 313 -9.59 6.65 -8.95
N MET A 314 -10.35 5.75 -8.33
CA MET A 314 -10.64 4.42 -8.87
C MET A 314 -11.40 4.50 -10.20
N LEU A 315 -12.40 5.40 -10.32
CA LEU A 315 -13.11 5.62 -11.57
C LEU A 315 -12.18 6.17 -12.67
N ALA A 316 -11.37 7.18 -12.35
CA ALA A 316 -10.45 7.79 -13.30
C ALA A 316 -9.44 6.77 -13.84
N THR A 317 -8.90 5.91 -12.98
CA THR A 317 -7.99 4.83 -13.40
C THR A 317 -8.70 3.67 -14.07
N GLY A 318 -9.93 3.36 -13.66
CA GLY A 318 -10.78 2.38 -14.34
C GLY A 318 -11.09 2.77 -15.79
N LEU A 319 -11.24 4.06 -16.09
CA LEU A 319 -11.44 4.56 -17.46
C LEU A 319 -10.17 4.49 -18.34
N ILE A 320 -8.99 4.32 -17.74
CA ILE A 320 -7.73 4.12 -18.49
C ILE A 320 -7.53 2.63 -18.82
N VAL A 321 -8.06 1.75 -17.96
CA VAL A 321 -7.89 0.30 -18.04
C VAL A 321 -9.07 -0.39 -18.75
N GLY A 322 -10.24 0.25 -18.76
CA GLY A 322 -11.49 -0.26 -19.33
C GLY A 322 -11.82 0.26 -20.72
#